data_AF-A0A5D0Q0T8-F1
#
_entry.id   AF-A0A5D0Q0T8-F1
#
_cell.length_a   1.000
_cell.length_b   1.000
_cell.length_c   1.000
_cell.angle_alpha   90.00
_cell.angle_beta   90.00
_cell.angle_gamma   90.00
#
_symmetry.space_group_name_H-M   'P 1'
#
loop_
_entity.id
_entity.type
_entity.pdbx_description
1 polymer ?
#
loop_
_entity_poly.entity_id
_entity_poly.type
_entity_poly.pdbx_seq_one_letter_code
_entity_poly.pdbx_strand_id
1 'polypeptide(L)'
;MVVVLDLRKEEITRLGHRVLVVTDTDRLAAGQQTLQEVFSSRLVRSVLVVALGPEPRLPPALTGESRRVLWVGDPCGILWNADTGEAAHGPEVSSEAILIDLLSQPEVFDEVVGELGEIPYGTASPGWRIVAGRIDPEVLAQAFTDVADRFAGPPQQDPAVFGSPLATALPVLSGTADLPADLLDALVPDGRMDRLYRQARDRLDRATRALDELGYLSIALARAAVVDEVIAAGRALAEFRDAVARLFAEVDHSDEDAAGVLAANGIKFATPAGMGHAEIVAELRADVDTALGERKSLTRLVSRLRALADQSAPIGSAAFVPGCRRRCPDELLNELHAPPEFPRGLLNRFVFWRRSRAWWREQLSLGPARTALDELRTLLEQVAASEWTLGEARMHTSDAARTVAAALSEICAQVSATLTDWSRAEAGQAAAGPALDEEVTVRLRDRGGQLREVITGDLLDAVTGWLDPAWPALEHGDYRDVQAGLERRVDETLRQYRYHLAHRGVQEKPEFGTTDAGRQDLVDAVWRQSQQVVRALQAPPGGQMLQLCGDRDLSLLLRQAYAVRFAPRAVRGQGNPPGVVWTRSGQYAGTLRLVPLRPGTVEENWSGDGA
;
A
#
# COMPACT_ATOMS: atom_id res chain seq x y z
N MET A 1 -23.38 17.20 -3.93
CA MET A 1 -23.39 16.97 -5.39
C MET A 1 -24.50 17.83 -5.98
N VAL A 2 -24.21 18.51 -7.09
CA VAL A 2 -25.21 19.21 -7.90
C VAL A 2 -25.67 18.24 -8.97
N VAL A 3 -26.98 18.14 -9.19
CA VAL A 3 -27.54 17.33 -10.28
C VAL A 3 -27.79 18.25 -11.47
N VAL A 4 -27.19 17.92 -12.62
CA VAL A 4 -27.38 18.68 -13.86
C VAL A 4 -28.56 18.07 -14.64
N LEU A 5 -29.59 18.88 -14.88
CA LEU A 5 -30.75 18.54 -15.67
C LEU A 5 -30.70 19.34 -16.98
N ASP A 6 -30.29 18.69 -18.06
CA ASP A 6 -30.24 19.32 -19.39
C ASP A 6 -31.57 19.09 -20.12
N LEU A 7 -32.44 20.11 -20.16
CA LEU A 7 -33.74 20.04 -20.82
C LEU A 7 -33.64 19.91 -22.35
N ARG A 8 -32.44 20.00 -22.91
CA ARG A 8 -32.20 19.72 -24.33
C ARG A 8 -32.14 18.22 -24.60
N LYS A 9 -31.99 17.39 -23.56
CA LYS A 9 -31.91 15.92 -23.60
C LYS A 9 -33.17 15.32 -22.95
N GLU A 10 -33.68 14.23 -23.51
CA GLU A 10 -34.98 13.65 -23.12
C GLU A 10 -34.95 12.80 -21.82
N GLU A 11 -33.79 12.59 -21.19
CA GLU A 11 -33.66 11.72 -20.01
C GLU A 11 -33.56 12.48 -18.68
N ILE A 12 -34.61 12.40 -17.85
CA ILE A 12 -34.58 12.84 -16.45
C ILE A 12 -34.16 11.66 -15.57
N THR A 13 -32.89 11.62 -15.18
CA THR A 13 -32.31 10.40 -14.58
C THR A 13 -32.34 10.36 -13.04
N ARG A 14 -32.50 11.50 -12.33
CA ARG A 14 -32.80 11.62 -10.87
C ARG A 14 -32.81 13.10 -10.43
N LEU A 15 -33.47 13.43 -9.30
CA LEU A 15 -33.39 14.74 -8.63
C LEU A 15 -32.54 14.67 -7.35
N GLY A 16 -31.94 15.80 -6.97
CA GLY A 16 -31.14 15.93 -5.75
C GLY A 16 -31.36 17.26 -5.04
N HIS A 17 -30.65 17.50 -3.93
CA HIS A 17 -30.81 18.73 -3.13
C HIS A 17 -30.47 20.03 -3.88
N ARG A 18 -29.52 19.98 -4.83
CA ARG A 18 -29.13 21.10 -5.69
C ARG A 18 -29.36 20.68 -7.13
N VAL A 19 -30.11 21.46 -7.89
CA VAL A 19 -30.43 21.18 -9.29
C VAL A 19 -29.97 22.34 -10.18
N LEU A 20 -29.08 22.03 -11.13
CA LEU A 20 -28.67 22.95 -12.19
C LEU A 20 -29.46 22.58 -13.46
N VAL A 21 -30.38 23.45 -13.88
CA VAL A 21 -31.14 23.26 -15.12
C VAL A 21 -30.44 23.97 -16.26
N VAL A 22 -30.15 23.26 -17.34
CA VAL A 22 -29.55 23.83 -18.56
C VAL A 22 -30.55 23.72 -19.68
N THR A 23 -30.79 24.81 -20.40
CA THR A 23 -31.76 24.85 -21.50
C THR A 23 -31.49 26.02 -22.43
N ASP A 24 -32.09 25.99 -23.62
CA ASP A 24 -32.06 27.09 -24.57
C ASP A 24 -33.23 28.06 -24.30
N THR A 25 -33.06 29.35 -24.59
CA THR A 25 -34.08 30.38 -24.28
C THR A 25 -35.40 30.16 -25.00
N ASP A 26 -35.39 29.56 -26.19
CA ASP A 26 -36.57 29.16 -26.96
C ASP A 26 -37.30 27.94 -26.37
N ARG A 27 -36.59 27.09 -25.63
CA ARG A 27 -37.12 25.88 -24.99
C ARG A 27 -37.62 26.09 -23.56
N LEU A 28 -37.31 27.24 -22.94
CA LEU A 28 -37.72 27.53 -21.56
C LEU A 28 -39.25 27.41 -21.37
N ALA A 29 -40.03 27.90 -22.32
CA ALA A 29 -41.48 27.85 -22.27
C ALA A 29 -42.02 26.41 -22.32
N ALA A 30 -41.45 25.58 -23.21
CA ALA A 30 -41.81 24.16 -23.31
C ALA A 30 -41.40 23.36 -22.05
N GLY A 31 -40.33 23.79 -21.36
CA GLY A 31 -39.86 23.20 -20.11
C GLY A 31 -40.67 23.57 -18.86
N GLN A 32 -41.76 24.32 -18.97
CA GLN A 32 -42.56 24.82 -17.84
C GLN A 32 -43.03 23.70 -16.89
N GLN A 33 -43.56 22.60 -17.44
CA GLN A 33 -44.05 21.50 -16.61
C GLN A 33 -42.90 20.86 -15.82
N THR A 34 -41.77 20.58 -16.47
CA THR A 34 -40.58 20.01 -15.81
C THR A 34 -40.05 20.94 -14.72
N LEU A 35 -39.99 22.25 -14.97
CA LEU A 35 -39.59 23.23 -13.96
C LEU A 35 -40.55 23.22 -12.77
N GLN A 36 -41.87 23.18 -12.98
CA GLN A 36 -42.85 23.09 -11.89
C GLN A 36 -42.67 21.84 -11.05
N GLU A 37 -42.39 20.69 -11.67
CA GLU A 37 -42.11 19.43 -10.97
C GLU A 37 -40.84 19.53 -10.11
N VAL A 38 -39.77 20.13 -10.65
CA VAL A 38 -38.51 20.36 -9.91
C VAL A 38 -38.74 21.30 -8.71
N PHE A 39 -39.41 22.44 -8.91
CA PHE A 39 -39.67 23.40 -7.83
C PHE A 39 -40.63 22.87 -6.76
N SER A 40 -41.56 21.98 -7.14
CA SER A 40 -42.53 21.39 -6.20
C SER A 40 -41.97 20.19 -5.42
N SER A 41 -40.81 19.66 -5.83
CA SER A 41 -40.20 18.48 -5.22
C SER A 41 -39.58 18.80 -3.85
N ARG A 42 -39.98 18.04 -2.83
CA ARG A 42 -39.40 18.15 -1.47
C ARG A 42 -37.93 17.75 -1.38
N LEU A 43 -37.41 17.05 -2.38
CA LEU A 43 -36.00 16.65 -2.43
C LEU A 43 -35.09 17.82 -2.83
N VAL A 44 -35.63 18.78 -3.57
CA VAL A 44 -34.92 19.92 -4.14
C VAL A 44 -34.94 21.07 -3.15
N ARG A 45 -33.77 21.58 -2.79
CA ARG A 45 -33.62 22.73 -1.89
C ARG A 45 -33.33 24.02 -2.65
N SER A 46 -32.57 23.91 -3.73
CA SER A 46 -32.11 25.04 -4.53
C SER A 46 -32.07 24.67 -6.01
N VAL A 47 -32.53 25.59 -6.85
CA VAL A 47 -32.55 25.46 -8.32
C VAL A 47 -31.83 26.65 -8.92
N LEU A 48 -30.96 26.40 -9.89
CA LEU A 48 -30.32 27.41 -10.72
C LEU A 48 -30.61 27.08 -12.18
N VAL A 49 -31.10 28.05 -12.96
CA VAL A 49 -31.40 27.87 -14.39
C VAL A 49 -30.35 28.61 -15.21
N VAL A 50 -29.71 27.91 -16.14
CA VAL A 50 -28.84 28.49 -17.19
C VAL A 50 -29.62 28.47 -18.50
N ALA A 51 -29.97 29.65 -18.99
CA ALA A 51 -30.72 29.84 -20.23
C ALA A 51 -29.80 30.35 -21.34
N LEU A 52 -29.60 29.54 -22.39
CA LEU A 52 -28.67 29.79 -23.48
C LEU A 52 -29.39 30.35 -24.72
N GLY A 53 -28.90 31.44 -25.29
CA GLY A 53 -29.43 32.04 -26.51
C GLY A 53 -30.03 33.44 -26.31
N PRO A 54 -30.55 34.04 -27.39
CA PRO A 54 -31.01 35.42 -27.38
C PRO A 54 -32.28 35.60 -26.53
N GLU A 55 -32.46 36.82 -26.01
CA GLU A 55 -33.68 37.35 -25.38
C GLU A 55 -34.42 36.36 -24.43
N PRO A 56 -34.14 36.38 -23.11
CA PRO A 56 -34.71 35.39 -22.20
C PRO A 56 -36.20 35.68 -21.95
N ARG A 57 -37.08 34.80 -22.45
CA ARG A 57 -38.50 34.77 -22.09
C ARG A 57 -38.70 33.81 -20.93
N LEU A 58 -39.01 34.34 -19.75
CA LEU A 58 -39.14 33.51 -18.55
C LEU A 58 -40.59 33.01 -18.42
N PRO A 59 -40.80 31.71 -18.22
CA PRO A 59 -42.11 31.12 -18.04
C PRO A 59 -42.57 31.32 -16.58
N PRO A 60 -43.89 31.15 -16.30
CA PRO A 60 -44.46 31.45 -15.00
C PRO A 60 -43.89 30.65 -13.82
N ALA A 61 -43.22 29.52 -14.05
CA ALA A 61 -42.54 28.78 -12.98
C ALA A 61 -41.37 29.57 -12.37
N LEU A 62 -40.82 30.53 -13.11
CA LEU A 62 -39.69 31.37 -12.70
C LEU A 62 -40.19 32.77 -12.34
N THR A 63 -40.95 32.89 -11.25
CA THR A 63 -41.50 34.17 -10.76
C THR A 63 -41.15 34.43 -9.30
N GLY A 64 -41.06 35.70 -8.90
CA GLY A 64 -40.92 36.11 -7.50
C GLY A 64 -39.60 35.68 -6.86
N GLU A 65 -39.65 35.30 -5.58
CA GLU A 65 -38.47 35.03 -4.74
C GLU A 65 -37.68 33.77 -5.14
N SER A 66 -38.26 32.86 -5.92
CA SER A 66 -37.61 31.61 -6.37
C SER A 66 -36.82 31.77 -7.69
N ARG A 67 -36.91 32.93 -8.36
CA ARG A 67 -36.23 33.17 -9.64
C ARG A 67 -34.71 33.23 -9.44
N ARG A 68 -34.00 32.28 -10.04
CA ARG A 68 -32.52 32.20 -10.04
C ARG A 68 -32.06 31.80 -11.44
N VAL A 69 -31.86 32.79 -12.30
CA VAL A 69 -31.59 32.59 -13.73
C VAL A 69 -30.28 33.26 -14.13
N LEU A 70 -29.39 32.47 -14.74
CA LEU A 70 -28.26 32.95 -15.51
C LEU A 70 -28.62 32.95 -16.98
N TRP A 71 -28.68 34.13 -17.57
CA TRP A 71 -28.93 34.28 -19.00
C TRP A 71 -27.61 34.44 -19.76
N VAL A 72 -27.34 33.48 -20.64
CA VAL A 72 -26.17 33.45 -21.52
C VAL A 72 -26.64 33.76 -22.93
N GLY A 73 -26.52 35.02 -23.34
CA GLY A 73 -26.94 35.46 -24.69
C GLY A 73 -26.12 34.83 -25.80
N ASP A 74 -24.81 34.73 -25.57
CA ASP A 74 -23.85 34.09 -26.46
C ASP A 74 -22.77 33.41 -25.59
N PRO A 75 -22.58 32.08 -25.69
CA PRO A 75 -21.59 31.37 -24.91
C PRO A 75 -20.14 31.67 -25.35
N CYS A 76 -19.89 32.24 -26.54
CA CYS A 76 -18.56 32.71 -26.92
C CYS A 76 -18.21 34.02 -26.19
N GLY A 77 -19.23 34.86 -25.94
CA GLY A 77 -19.13 36.07 -25.16
C GLY A 77 -18.28 37.19 -25.77
N ILE A 78 -18.12 38.27 -25.01
CA ILE A 78 -17.35 39.46 -25.40
C ILE A 78 -16.48 39.95 -24.24
N LEU A 79 -15.30 40.50 -24.54
CA LEU A 79 -14.46 41.11 -23.50
C LEU A 79 -15.03 42.48 -23.16
N TRP A 80 -15.58 42.64 -21.95
CA TRP A 80 -16.30 43.84 -21.56
C TRP A 80 -15.85 44.38 -20.20
N ASN A 81 -15.54 45.68 -20.17
CA ASN A 81 -15.32 46.46 -18.97
C ASN A 81 -16.62 47.22 -18.62
N ALA A 82 -17.27 46.85 -17.53
CA ALA A 82 -18.57 47.41 -17.14
C ALA A 82 -18.46 48.83 -16.58
N ASP A 83 -17.30 49.19 -15.99
CA ASP A 83 -17.05 50.53 -15.46
C ASP A 83 -16.87 51.55 -16.59
N THR A 84 -16.04 51.22 -17.60
CA THR A 84 -15.77 52.12 -18.74
C THR A 84 -16.79 51.98 -19.86
N GLY A 85 -17.39 50.79 -20.01
CA GLY A 85 -18.27 50.43 -21.13
C GLY A 85 -17.53 49.94 -22.37
N GLU A 86 -16.20 49.81 -22.34
CA GLU A 86 -15.41 49.33 -23.47
C GLU A 86 -15.64 47.83 -23.71
N ALA A 87 -15.85 47.47 -24.97
CA ALA A 87 -16.09 46.10 -25.41
C ALA A 87 -15.16 45.71 -26.57
N ALA A 88 -14.73 44.45 -26.58
CA ALA A 88 -13.96 43.84 -27.66
C ALA A 88 -14.47 42.41 -27.93
N HIS A 89 -14.12 41.86 -29.08
CA HIS A 89 -14.50 40.50 -29.47
C HIS A 89 -13.96 39.49 -28.45
N GLY A 90 -14.81 38.54 -28.06
CA GLY A 90 -14.42 37.39 -27.25
C GLY A 90 -13.74 36.30 -28.08
N PRO A 91 -13.40 35.16 -27.45
CA PRO A 91 -12.89 33.99 -28.15
C PRO A 91 -13.96 33.39 -29.07
N GLU A 92 -13.55 32.70 -30.13
CA GLU A 92 -14.46 31.99 -31.05
C GLU A 92 -14.97 30.65 -30.48
N VAL A 93 -14.51 30.26 -29.29
CA VAL A 93 -14.87 29.00 -28.65
C VAL A 93 -15.96 29.24 -27.61
N SER A 94 -17.01 28.42 -27.67
CA SER A 94 -18.07 28.37 -26.66
C SER A 94 -17.53 28.05 -25.25
N SER A 95 -17.97 28.85 -24.29
CA SER A 95 -17.67 28.71 -22.86
C SER A 95 -18.70 27.87 -22.08
N GLU A 96 -19.72 27.34 -22.75
CA GLU A 96 -20.85 26.67 -22.09
C GLU A 96 -20.39 25.53 -21.17
N ALA A 97 -19.54 24.63 -21.65
CA ALA A 97 -19.09 23.46 -20.90
C ALA A 97 -18.35 23.85 -19.62
N ILE A 98 -17.55 24.93 -19.67
CA ILE A 98 -16.80 25.43 -18.52
C ILE A 98 -17.74 26.06 -17.49
N LEU A 99 -18.79 26.77 -17.92
CA LEU A 99 -19.81 27.33 -17.04
C LEU A 99 -20.59 26.23 -16.32
N ILE A 100 -21.03 25.21 -17.05
CA ILE A 100 -21.75 24.07 -16.47
C ILE A 100 -20.85 23.33 -15.47
N ASP A 101 -19.58 23.09 -15.80
CA ASP A 101 -18.63 22.42 -14.89
C ASP A 101 -18.37 23.24 -13.62
N LEU A 102 -18.19 24.55 -13.77
CA LEU A 102 -18.03 25.47 -12.63
C LEU A 102 -19.26 25.49 -11.72
N LEU A 103 -20.47 25.60 -12.29
CA LEU A 103 -21.73 25.62 -11.54
C LEU A 103 -22.14 24.25 -10.99
N SER A 104 -21.50 23.18 -11.45
CA SER A 104 -21.67 21.84 -10.88
C SER A 104 -20.93 21.69 -9.54
N GLN A 105 -20.03 22.63 -9.20
CA GLN A 105 -19.38 22.70 -7.89
C GLN A 105 -20.38 23.20 -6.84
N PRO A 106 -20.69 22.40 -5.78
CA PRO A 106 -21.71 22.76 -4.80
C PRO A 106 -21.47 24.11 -4.12
N GLU A 107 -20.20 24.42 -3.81
CA GLU A 107 -19.84 25.66 -3.14
C GLU A 107 -20.07 26.89 -4.03
N VAL A 108 -19.76 26.80 -5.34
CA VAL A 108 -19.99 27.90 -6.29
C VAL A 108 -21.48 28.02 -6.61
N PHE A 109 -22.17 26.89 -6.77
CA PHE A 109 -23.61 26.85 -6.97
C PHE A 109 -24.36 27.58 -5.85
N ASP A 110 -24.05 27.26 -4.60
CA ASP A 110 -24.73 27.85 -3.44
C ASP A 110 -24.47 29.35 -3.35
N GLU A 111 -23.24 29.80 -3.61
CA GLU A 111 -22.89 31.23 -3.62
C GLU A 111 -23.60 31.99 -4.73
N VAL A 112 -23.64 31.44 -5.96
CA VAL A 112 -24.33 32.06 -7.10
C VAL A 112 -25.84 32.15 -6.85
N VAL A 113 -26.46 31.11 -6.28
CA VAL A 113 -27.88 31.13 -5.90
C VAL A 113 -28.15 32.17 -4.80
N GLY A 114 -27.21 32.35 -3.86
CA GLY A 114 -27.25 33.38 -2.84
C GLY A 114 -27.22 34.78 -3.44
N GLU A 115 -26.20 35.08 -4.25
CA GLU A 115 -26.03 36.39 -4.92
C GLU A 115 -27.20 36.74 -5.84
N LEU A 116 -27.72 35.78 -6.61
CA LEU A 116 -28.92 35.99 -7.42
C LEU A 116 -30.17 36.27 -6.58
N GLY A 117 -30.19 35.91 -5.29
CA GLY A 117 -31.28 36.28 -4.39
C GLY A 117 -31.31 37.76 -4.03
N GLU A 118 -30.15 38.41 -4.04
CA GLU A 118 -29.99 39.85 -3.77
C GLU A 118 -30.14 40.69 -5.05
N ILE A 119 -29.96 40.07 -6.22
CA ILE A 119 -30.09 40.74 -7.52
C ILE A 119 -31.57 41.00 -7.84
N PRO A 120 -31.93 42.25 -8.24
CA PRO A 120 -33.29 42.56 -8.68
C PRO A 120 -33.79 41.59 -9.76
N TYR A 121 -34.98 41.03 -9.55
CA TYR A 121 -35.60 40.04 -10.44
C TYR A 121 -34.79 38.75 -10.63
N GLY A 122 -33.79 38.45 -9.78
CA GLY A 122 -33.09 37.18 -9.73
C GLY A 122 -32.51 36.66 -11.05
N THR A 123 -32.22 37.57 -11.98
CA THR A 123 -31.74 37.25 -13.33
C THR A 123 -30.51 38.09 -13.64
N ALA A 124 -29.43 37.42 -14.04
CA ALA A 124 -28.18 38.09 -14.41
C ALA A 124 -27.53 37.42 -15.62
N SER A 125 -26.79 38.20 -16.38
CA SER A 125 -25.86 37.66 -17.36
C SER A 125 -24.51 37.35 -16.68
N PRO A 126 -24.00 36.11 -16.79
CA PRO A 126 -22.72 35.75 -16.22
C PRO A 126 -21.58 36.26 -17.12
N GLY A 127 -20.55 36.80 -16.50
CA GLY A 127 -19.24 37.00 -17.11
C GLY A 127 -18.16 36.44 -16.20
N TRP A 128 -16.94 36.29 -16.67
CA TRP A 128 -15.88 35.72 -15.85
C TRP A 128 -14.48 36.17 -16.20
N ARG A 129 -13.60 35.91 -15.24
CA ARG A 129 -12.16 35.86 -15.42
C ARG A 129 -11.65 34.67 -14.63
N ILE A 130 -11.29 33.60 -15.33
CA ILE A 130 -10.93 32.32 -14.72
C ILE A 130 -9.59 31.84 -15.25
N VAL A 131 -8.89 31.09 -14.40
CA VAL A 131 -7.74 30.29 -14.76
C VAL A 131 -8.12 28.85 -14.55
N ALA A 132 -7.91 28.01 -15.57
CA ALA A 132 -8.11 26.58 -15.47
C ALA A 132 -6.76 25.90 -15.22
N GLY A 133 -6.70 25.02 -14.22
CA GLY A 133 -5.57 24.14 -13.96
C GLY A 133 -5.95 22.70 -14.22
N ARG A 134 -6.42 22.42 -15.44
CA ARG A 134 -6.63 21.05 -15.88
C ARG A 134 -5.28 20.42 -16.19
N ILE A 135 -5.12 19.16 -15.79
CA ILE A 135 -3.91 18.41 -16.14
C ILE A 135 -4.01 18.08 -17.62
N ASP A 136 -2.93 18.34 -18.34
CA ASP A 136 -2.80 17.95 -19.74
C ASP A 136 -2.97 16.41 -19.86
N PRO A 137 -3.89 15.90 -20.70
CA PRO A 137 -4.10 14.47 -20.88
C PRO A 137 -2.83 13.71 -21.25
N GLU A 138 -1.93 14.31 -22.04
CA GLU A 138 -0.67 13.67 -22.43
C GLU A 138 0.29 13.53 -21.23
N VAL A 139 0.35 14.55 -20.39
CA VAL A 139 1.15 14.54 -19.15
C VAL A 139 0.59 13.53 -18.15
N LEU A 140 -0.74 13.45 -18.04
CA LEU A 140 -1.41 12.49 -17.19
C LEU A 140 -1.22 11.05 -17.69
N ALA A 141 -1.32 10.82 -18.99
CA ALA A 141 -1.04 9.53 -19.63
C ALA A 141 0.40 9.08 -19.35
N GLN A 142 1.38 9.97 -19.54
CA GLN A 142 2.77 9.67 -19.25
C GLN A 142 3.00 9.39 -17.76
N ALA A 143 2.38 10.16 -16.87
CA ALA A 143 2.45 9.90 -15.44
C ALA A 143 1.89 8.51 -15.09
N PHE A 144 0.75 8.11 -15.66
CA PHE A 144 0.20 6.76 -15.46
C PHE A 144 1.13 5.66 -15.98
N THR A 145 1.75 5.85 -17.15
CA THR A 145 2.75 4.91 -17.68
C THR A 145 3.94 4.76 -16.73
N ASP A 146 4.54 5.88 -16.29
CA ASP A 146 5.70 5.86 -15.39
C ASP A 146 5.38 5.17 -14.05
N VAL A 147 4.18 5.42 -13.50
CA VAL A 147 3.74 4.78 -12.26
C VAL A 147 3.45 3.30 -12.49
N ALA A 148 2.80 2.92 -13.59
CA ALA A 148 2.58 1.52 -13.96
C ALA A 148 3.90 0.76 -14.07
N ASP A 149 4.92 1.37 -14.68
CA ASP A 149 6.28 0.83 -14.79
C ASP A 149 6.97 0.73 -13.42
N ARG A 150 6.69 1.63 -12.47
CA ARG A 150 7.23 1.50 -11.09
C ARG A 150 6.60 0.33 -10.33
N PHE A 151 5.32 0.03 -10.61
CA PHE A 151 4.61 -1.10 -10.01
C PHE A 151 4.91 -2.45 -10.69
N ALA A 152 5.19 -2.46 -12.00
CA ALA A 152 5.53 -3.68 -12.75
C ALA A 152 7.04 -3.91 -12.94
N GLY A 153 7.85 -2.87 -12.79
CA GLY A 153 9.24 -2.85 -13.22
C GLY A 153 10.13 -3.82 -12.47
N PRO A 154 11.26 -4.23 -13.08
CA PRO A 154 12.27 -5.02 -12.41
C PRO A 154 12.78 -4.25 -11.17
N PRO A 155 13.35 -4.95 -10.16
CA PRO A 155 13.86 -4.29 -8.96
C PRO A 155 14.94 -3.26 -9.33
N GLN A 156 14.57 -1.99 -9.47
CA GLN A 156 15.50 -0.88 -9.76
C GLN A 156 16.65 -0.92 -8.77
N GLN A 157 17.88 -0.63 -9.21
CA GLN A 157 19.07 -0.62 -8.37
C GLN A 157 19.03 0.54 -7.35
N ASP A 158 18.17 0.45 -6.35
CA ASP A 158 18.19 1.34 -5.20
C ASP A 158 19.32 0.89 -4.25
N PRO A 159 20.32 1.71 -3.91
CA PRO A 159 21.33 1.34 -2.92
C PRO A 159 20.78 1.35 -1.49
N ALA A 160 19.52 1.77 -1.29
CA ALA A 160 18.87 1.84 0.01
C ALA A 160 18.78 0.45 0.65
N VAL A 161 19.52 0.28 1.75
CA VAL A 161 19.44 -0.89 2.61
C VAL A 161 18.06 -0.90 3.28
N PHE A 162 17.40 -2.05 3.25
CA PHE A 162 16.24 -2.28 4.10
C PHE A 162 16.72 -2.41 5.55
N GLY A 163 16.75 -1.29 6.27
CA GLY A 163 16.97 -1.29 7.71
C GLY A 163 15.71 -1.72 8.44
N SER A 164 15.84 -2.62 9.42
CA SER A 164 14.76 -2.89 10.38
C SER A 164 15.25 -2.46 11.77
N PRO A 165 14.62 -1.46 12.41
CA PRO A 165 15.08 -0.93 13.69
C PRO A 165 14.63 -1.73 14.93
N LEU A 166 13.83 -2.81 14.76
CA LEU A 166 13.13 -3.48 15.87
C LEU A 166 13.17 -5.02 15.85
N ALA A 167 13.92 -5.62 14.93
CA ALA A 167 13.80 -7.05 14.65
C ALA A 167 14.42 -7.92 15.76
N THR A 168 13.59 -8.70 16.47
CA THR A 168 14.00 -9.67 17.48
C THR A 168 13.69 -11.10 17.05
N ALA A 169 12.51 -11.35 16.48
CA ALA A 169 12.07 -12.67 16.06
C ALA A 169 12.54 -13.02 14.63
N LEU A 170 12.28 -12.15 13.65
CA LEU A 170 12.57 -12.44 12.23
C LEU A 170 14.04 -12.78 11.94
N PRO A 171 15.06 -12.14 12.54
CA PRO A 171 16.45 -12.47 12.28
C PRO A 171 16.84 -13.86 12.79
N VAL A 172 16.29 -14.28 13.93
CA VAL A 172 16.51 -15.61 14.50
C VAL A 172 15.81 -16.67 13.65
N LEU A 173 14.55 -16.44 13.26
CA LEU A 173 13.75 -17.39 12.47
C LEU A 173 14.26 -17.57 11.03
N SER A 174 14.89 -16.54 10.45
CA SER A 174 15.57 -16.59 9.15
C SER A 174 17.00 -17.12 9.20
N GLY A 175 17.55 -17.37 10.40
CA GLY A 175 18.94 -17.81 10.57
C GLY A 175 20.00 -16.74 10.27
N THR A 176 19.62 -15.45 10.27
CA THR A 176 20.54 -14.33 10.11
C THR A 176 21.16 -13.87 11.43
N ALA A 177 20.56 -14.25 12.55
CA ALA A 177 21.09 -14.10 13.91
C ALA A 177 21.34 -15.47 14.56
N ASP A 178 22.29 -15.52 15.50
CA ASP A 178 22.58 -16.72 16.27
C ASP A 178 21.42 -17.09 17.19
N LEU A 179 21.24 -18.40 17.41
CA LEU A 179 20.25 -18.91 18.36
C LEU A 179 20.62 -18.48 19.79
N PRO A 180 19.65 -17.97 20.56
CA PRO A 180 19.80 -17.78 22.00
C PRO A 180 20.35 -19.01 22.74
N ALA A 181 21.28 -18.80 23.67
CA ALA A 181 22.00 -19.89 24.34
C ALA A 181 21.08 -20.80 25.19
N ASP A 182 19.96 -20.27 25.68
CA ASP A 182 18.92 -21.00 26.39
C ASP A 182 18.18 -22.01 25.50
N LEU A 183 18.05 -21.72 24.19
CA LEU A 183 17.47 -22.66 23.22
C LEU A 183 18.42 -23.81 22.88
N LEU A 184 19.73 -23.60 23.02
CA LEU A 184 20.74 -24.64 22.78
C LEU A 184 20.92 -25.61 23.96
N ASP A 185 20.25 -25.38 25.10
CA ASP A 185 20.17 -26.35 26.21
C ASP A 185 18.86 -27.15 26.13
N ALA A 186 18.71 -27.97 25.09
CA ALA A 186 17.45 -28.64 24.76
C ALA A 186 17.13 -29.86 25.66
N LEU A 187 18.09 -30.38 26.41
CA LEU A 187 17.91 -31.61 27.19
C LEU A 187 17.35 -31.33 28.60
N VAL A 188 16.36 -32.11 29.02
CA VAL A 188 15.87 -32.13 30.39
C VAL A 188 16.86 -32.94 31.25
N PRO A 189 17.36 -32.38 32.38
CA PRO A 189 18.21 -33.14 33.31
C PRO A 189 17.53 -34.44 33.75
N ASP A 190 18.26 -35.56 33.72
CA ASP A 190 17.72 -36.89 34.02
C ASP A 190 16.62 -37.42 33.08
N GLY A 191 16.34 -36.68 31.99
CA GLY A 191 15.56 -37.14 30.86
C GLY A 191 16.17 -38.35 30.15
N ARG A 192 15.40 -39.01 29.27
CA ARG A 192 15.87 -40.22 28.56
C ARG A 192 17.12 -39.95 27.71
N MET A 193 17.10 -38.90 26.88
CA MET A 193 18.24 -38.57 26.01
C MET A 193 19.47 -38.12 26.81
N ASP A 194 19.28 -37.34 27.88
CA ASP A 194 20.37 -36.96 28.79
C ASP A 194 20.99 -38.18 29.50
N ARG A 195 20.18 -39.14 29.93
CA ARG A 195 20.67 -40.40 30.51
C ARG A 195 21.47 -41.23 29.51
N LEU A 196 21.01 -41.35 28.25
CA LEU A 196 21.74 -42.05 27.21
C LEU A 196 23.09 -41.38 26.90
N TYR A 197 23.12 -40.05 26.80
CA TYR A 197 24.35 -39.27 26.62
C TYR A 197 25.32 -39.49 27.80
N ARG A 198 24.84 -39.32 29.04
CA ARG A 198 25.66 -39.53 30.25
C ARG A 198 26.17 -40.95 30.36
N GLN A 199 25.34 -41.95 30.04
CA GLN A 199 25.75 -43.35 30.03
C GLN A 199 26.87 -43.61 29.01
N ALA A 200 26.75 -43.10 27.78
CA ALA A 200 27.79 -43.24 26.77
C ALA A 200 29.10 -42.54 27.20
N ARG A 201 28.99 -41.33 27.74
CA ARG A 201 30.13 -40.56 28.27
C ARG A 201 30.82 -41.28 29.42
N ASP A 202 30.06 -41.75 30.40
CA ASP A 202 30.57 -42.49 31.55
C ASP A 202 31.29 -43.78 31.13
N ARG A 203 30.78 -44.48 30.12
CA ARG A 203 31.41 -45.69 29.57
C ARG A 203 32.72 -45.37 28.85
N LEU A 204 32.76 -44.31 28.05
CA LEU A 204 34.00 -43.83 27.42
C LEU A 204 35.04 -43.40 28.46
N ASP A 205 34.62 -42.70 29.51
CA ASP A 205 35.48 -42.27 30.61
C ASP A 205 35.97 -43.47 31.45
N ARG A 206 35.16 -44.53 31.61
CA ARG A 206 35.58 -45.78 32.26
C ARG A 206 36.59 -46.55 31.41
N ALA A 207 36.34 -46.70 30.11
CA ALA A 207 37.29 -47.34 29.19
C ALA A 207 38.63 -46.61 29.16
N THR A 208 38.60 -45.26 29.13
CA THR A 208 39.80 -44.42 29.21
C THR A 208 40.55 -44.61 30.52
N ARG A 209 39.85 -44.58 31.66
CA ARG A 209 40.46 -44.82 32.98
C ARG A 209 41.04 -46.22 33.12
N ALA A 210 40.32 -47.25 32.68
CA ALA A 210 40.80 -48.63 32.71
C ALA A 210 42.08 -48.80 31.86
N LEU A 211 42.14 -48.15 30.70
CA LEU A 211 43.36 -48.07 29.88
C LEU A 211 44.48 -47.30 30.59
N ASP A 212 44.15 -46.27 31.38
CA ASP A 212 45.13 -45.45 32.05
C ASP A 212 45.75 -46.09 33.30
N GLU A 213 44.95 -46.86 34.02
CA GLU A 213 45.32 -47.67 35.18
C GLU A 213 46.13 -48.92 34.81
N LEU A 214 46.17 -49.32 33.53
CA LEU A 214 47.04 -50.39 33.09
C LEU A 214 48.50 -50.06 33.37
N GLY A 215 49.15 -50.93 34.14
CA GLY A 215 50.56 -50.89 34.47
C GLY A 215 51.37 -51.95 33.72
N TYR A 216 52.69 -51.88 33.86
CA TYR A 216 53.61 -52.86 33.26
C TYR A 216 53.32 -54.31 33.69
N LEU A 217 52.89 -54.49 34.95
CA LEU A 217 52.61 -55.80 35.55
C LEU A 217 51.17 -56.29 35.34
N SER A 218 50.35 -55.55 34.59
CA SER A 218 48.95 -55.93 34.37
C SER A 218 48.83 -57.26 33.61
N ILE A 219 48.18 -58.22 34.26
CA ILE A 219 47.92 -59.56 33.73
C ILE A 219 46.92 -59.53 32.57
N ALA A 220 46.81 -60.64 31.83
CA ALA A 220 45.91 -60.76 30.68
C ALA A 220 44.45 -60.42 31.04
N LEU A 221 43.99 -60.77 32.24
CA LEU A 221 42.65 -60.46 32.73
C LEU A 221 42.39 -58.94 32.79
N ALA A 222 43.37 -58.15 33.22
CA ALA A 222 43.22 -56.68 33.28
C ALA A 222 43.16 -56.05 31.88
N ARG A 223 43.84 -56.66 30.89
CA ARG A 223 43.77 -56.23 29.48
C ARG A 223 42.43 -56.60 28.84
N ALA A 224 41.90 -57.79 29.17
CA ALA A 224 40.56 -58.19 28.75
C ALA A 224 39.48 -57.25 29.31
N ALA A 225 39.60 -56.83 30.57
CA ALA A 225 38.68 -55.86 31.15
C ALA A 225 38.64 -54.51 30.41
N VAL A 226 39.78 -54.03 29.89
CA VAL A 226 39.80 -52.81 29.03
C VAL A 226 39.05 -53.04 27.73
N VAL A 227 39.23 -54.20 27.09
CA VAL A 227 38.48 -54.57 25.88
C VAL A 227 36.97 -54.61 26.16
N ASP A 228 36.56 -55.19 27.28
CA ASP A 228 35.15 -55.25 27.67
C ASP A 228 34.55 -53.85 27.89
N GLU A 229 35.29 -52.93 28.51
CA GLU A 229 34.84 -51.54 28.68
C GLU A 229 34.77 -50.77 27.35
N VAL A 230 35.70 -51.01 26.42
CA VAL A 230 35.66 -50.41 25.07
C VAL A 230 34.43 -50.89 24.30
N ILE A 231 34.15 -52.20 24.33
CA ILE A 231 32.95 -52.78 23.70
C ILE A 231 31.68 -52.20 24.34
N ALA A 232 31.65 -52.06 25.67
CA ALA A 232 30.51 -51.46 26.37
C ALA A 232 30.31 -49.98 26.00
N ALA A 233 31.39 -49.23 25.80
CA ALA A 233 31.34 -47.85 25.33
C ALA A 233 30.84 -47.75 23.88
N GLY A 234 31.29 -48.64 22.99
CA GLY A 234 30.79 -48.74 21.61
C GLY A 234 29.28 -48.99 21.54
N ARG A 235 28.77 -49.91 22.36
CA ARG A 235 27.32 -50.19 22.45
C ARG A 235 26.52 -48.99 22.95
N ALA A 236 27.00 -48.31 23.99
CA ALA A 236 26.31 -47.14 24.54
C ALA A 236 26.30 -45.95 23.55
N LEU A 237 27.40 -45.75 22.81
CA LEU A 237 27.46 -44.75 21.74
C LEU A 237 26.50 -45.08 20.59
N ALA A 238 26.45 -46.34 20.15
CA ALA A 238 25.52 -46.81 19.13
C ALA A 238 24.07 -46.59 19.55
N GLU A 239 23.73 -46.93 20.80
CA GLU A 239 22.39 -46.73 21.36
C GLU A 239 21.98 -45.26 21.37
N PHE A 240 22.88 -44.35 21.76
CA PHE A 240 22.62 -42.91 21.71
C PHE A 240 22.43 -42.42 20.27
N ARG A 241 23.34 -42.78 19.34
CA ARG A 241 23.24 -42.41 17.92
C ARG A 241 21.91 -42.87 17.32
N ASP A 242 21.52 -44.11 17.55
CA ASP A 242 20.32 -44.69 16.99
C ASP A 242 19.05 -44.11 17.64
N ALA A 243 19.11 -43.68 18.90
CA ALA A 243 18.04 -42.92 19.53
C ALA A 243 17.87 -41.52 18.91
N VAL A 244 18.97 -40.78 18.67
CA VAL A 244 18.93 -39.49 17.98
C VAL A 244 18.37 -39.64 16.56
N ALA A 245 18.87 -40.62 15.79
CA ALA A 245 18.44 -40.84 14.42
C ALA A 245 16.96 -41.25 14.33
N ARG A 246 16.44 -42.02 15.30
CA ARG A 246 15.02 -42.34 15.38
C ARG A 246 14.16 -41.12 15.67
N LEU A 247 14.55 -40.29 16.63
CA LEU A 247 13.83 -39.04 16.92
C LEU A 247 13.77 -38.12 15.70
N PHE A 248 14.88 -37.99 14.97
CA PHE A 248 14.90 -37.21 13.73
C PHE A 248 14.01 -37.81 12.64
N ALA A 249 13.86 -39.13 12.57
CA ALA A 249 13.03 -39.77 11.56
C ALA A 249 11.53 -39.76 11.92
N GLU A 250 11.20 -39.77 13.21
CA GLU A 250 9.84 -40.03 13.72
C GLU A 250 9.10 -38.76 14.16
N VAL A 251 9.79 -37.65 14.46
CA VAL A 251 9.17 -36.44 15.00
C VAL A 251 9.36 -35.26 14.08
N ASP A 252 8.26 -34.75 13.53
CA ASP A 252 8.21 -33.45 12.87
C ASP A 252 7.46 -32.43 13.72
N HIS A 253 7.76 -31.14 13.55
CA HIS A 253 7.10 -30.04 14.25
C HIS A 253 5.61 -29.92 13.92
N SER A 254 5.18 -30.47 12.79
CA SER A 254 3.80 -30.45 12.33
C SER A 254 2.94 -31.56 12.97
N ASP A 255 3.54 -32.50 13.70
CA ASP A 255 2.82 -33.61 14.31
C ASP A 255 2.02 -33.15 15.55
N GLU A 256 0.74 -33.52 15.62
CA GLU A 256 -0.15 -33.15 16.74
C GLU A 256 0.37 -33.61 18.13
N ASP A 257 1.15 -34.70 18.20
CA ASP A 257 1.74 -35.24 19.44
C ASP A 257 3.26 -34.99 19.54
N ALA A 258 3.83 -34.10 18.72
CA ALA A 258 5.27 -33.80 18.73
C ALA A 258 5.76 -33.42 20.14
N ALA A 259 5.00 -32.55 20.82
CA ALA A 259 5.29 -32.11 22.17
C ALA A 259 5.34 -33.27 23.17
N GLY A 260 4.39 -34.21 23.08
CA GLY A 260 4.31 -35.39 23.93
C GLY A 260 5.49 -36.33 23.72
N VAL A 261 5.82 -36.62 22.45
CA VAL A 261 6.94 -37.49 22.08
C VAL A 261 8.28 -36.87 22.51
N LEU A 262 8.49 -35.57 22.29
CA LEU A 262 9.72 -34.87 22.70
C LEU A 262 9.87 -34.83 24.23
N ALA A 263 8.79 -34.52 24.95
CA ALA A 263 8.78 -34.55 26.41
C ALA A 263 9.07 -35.95 26.97
N ALA A 264 8.49 -37.00 26.38
CA ALA A 264 8.75 -38.40 26.76
C ALA A 264 10.22 -38.82 26.55
N ASN A 265 10.91 -38.20 25.61
CA ASN A 265 12.35 -38.40 25.38
C ASN A 265 13.24 -37.44 26.19
N GLY A 266 12.65 -36.56 26.99
CA GLY A 266 13.38 -35.60 27.84
C GLY A 266 13.97 -34.45 27.05
N ILE A 267 13.27 -33.97 26.02
CA ILE A 267 13.62 -32.78 25.25
C ILE A 267 12.67 -31.64 25.66
N LYS A 268 13.23 -30.46 25.91
CA LYS A 268 12.46 -29.25 26.21
C LYS A 268 11.70 -28.82 24.95
N PHE A 269 10.42 -28.53 25.11
CA PHE A 269 9.55 -28.08 24.03
C PHE A 269 8.65 -26.96 24.57
N ALA A 270 9.02 -25.71 24.28
CA ALA A 270 8.23 -24.54 24.63
C ALA A 270 8.55 -23.39 23.68
N THR A 271 7.52 -22.75 23.13
CA THR A 271 7.68 -21.58 22.27
C THR A 271 8.36 -20.45 23.07
N PRO A 272 9.48 -19.90 22.59
CA PRO A 272 10.18 -18.83 23.30
C PRO A 272 9.32 -17.57 23.40
N ALA A 273 9.51 -16.80 24.48
CA ALA A 273 8.84 -15.52 24.64
C ALA A 273 9.20 -14.57 23.48
N GLY A 274 8.20 -13.90 22.91
CA GLY A 274 8.38 -13.00 21.76
C GLY A 274 8.44 -13.70 20.39
N MET A 275 8.15 -15.01 20.32
CA MET A 275 8.10 -15.77 19.07
C MET A 275 6.69 -16.33 18.77
N GLY A 276 5.65 -15.70 19.31
CA GLY A 276 4.26 -16.02 18.97
C GLY A 276 3.87 -15.43 17.61
N HIS A 277 2.73 -15.89 17.07
CA HIS A 277 2.22 -15.42 15.78
C HIS A 277 1.99 -13.90 15.76
N ALA A 278 1.44 -13.34 16.84
CA ALA A 278 1.18 -11.90 16.93
C ALA A 278 2.47 -11.07 16.87
N GLU A 279 3.52 -11.47 17.57
CA GLU A 279 4.81 -10.77 17.55
C GLU A 279 5.49 -10.86 16.18
N ILE A 280 5.46 -12.05 15.55
CA ILE A 280 6.01 -12.26 14.21
C ILE A 280 5.29 -11.39 13.18
N VAL A 281 3.95 -11.38 13.20
CA VAL A 281 3.16 -10.56 12.27
C VAL A 281 3.34 -9.07 12.52
N ALA A 282 3.49 -8.65 13.79
CA ALA A 282 3.80 -7.26 14.11
C ALA A 282 5.16 -6.80 13.56
N GLU A 283 6.21 -7.63 13.69
CA GLU A 283 7.52 -7.34 13.08
C GLU A 283 7.44 -7.29 11.54
N LEU A 284 6.71 -8.24 10.93
CA LEU A 284 6.51 -8.28 9.49
C LEU A 284 5.76 -7.05 8.97
N ARG A 285 4.67 -6.66 9.66
CA ARG A 285 3.90 -5.45 9.36
C ARG A 285 4.77 -4.20 9.46
N ALA A 286 5.56 -4.07 10.52
CA ALA A 286 6.46 -2.94 10.70
C ALA A 286 7.50 -2.83 9.57
N ASP A 287 8.07 -3.96 9.10
CA ASP A 287 9.01 -3.97 7.97
C ASP A 287 8.33 -3.51 6.67
N VAL A 288 7.10 -3.98 6.41
CA VAL A 288 6.30 -3.60 5.23
C VAL A 288 5.89 -2.14 5.29
N ASP A 289 5.31 -1.68 6.40
CA ASP A 289 4.87 -0.29 6.59
C ASP A 289 6.04 0.69 6.48
N THR A 290 7.21 0.34 7.04
CA THR A 290 8.44 1.14 6.89
C THR A 290 8.88 1.21 5.43
N ALA A 291 8.89 0.08 4.71
CA ALA A 291 9.27 0.05 3.30
C ALA A 291 8.32 0.87 2.41
N LEU A 292 7.01 0.82 2.69
CA LEU A 292 6.00 1.62 1.99
C LEU A 292 6.15 3.12 2.31
N GLY A 293 6.34 3.48 3.57
CA GLY A 293 6.54 4.87 4.01
C GLY A 293 7.81 5.50 3.42
N GLU A 294 8.88 4.73 3.29
CA GLU A 294 10.13 5.14 2.61
C GLU A 294 10.05 5.08 1.08
N ARG A 295 8.90 4.68 0.51
CA ARG A 295 8.64 4.54 -0.93
C ARG A 295 9.60 3.61 -1.67
N LYS A 296 10.06 2.57 -0.98
CA LYS A 296 10.92 1.53 -1.57
C LYS A 296 10.17 0.79 -2.68
N SER A 297 10.93 0.20 -3.61
CA SER A 297 10.37 -0.61 -4.70
C SER A 297 9.55 -1.79 -4.16
N LEU A 298 8.28 -1.89 -4.58
CA LEU A 298 7.38 -2.99 -4.21
C LEU A 298 7.90 -4.34 -4.71
N THR A 299 8.43 -4.41 -5.94
CA THR A 299 9.05 -5.61 -6.49
C THR A 299 10.21 -6.13 -5.63
N ARG A 300 11.00 -5.22 -5.06
CA ARG A 300 12.07 -5.57 -4.12
C ARG A 300 11.54 -6.04 -2.78
N LEU A 301 10.50 -5.39 -2.25
CA LEU A 301 9.84 -5.82 -1.03
C LEU A 301 9.28 -7.24 -1.18
N VAL A 302 8.58 -7.53 -2.28
CA VAL A 302 8.11 -8.88 -2.63
C VAL A 302 9.27 -9.88 -2.68
N SER A 303 10.39 -9.51 -3.32
CA SER A 303 11.56 -10.40 -3.44
C SER A 303 12.21 -10.68 -2.09
N ARG A 304 12.31 -9.67 -1.22
CA ARG A 304 12.79 -9.79 0.17
C ARG A 304 11.87 -10.68 1.00
N LEU A 305 10.55 -10.51 0.90
CA LEU A 305 9.57 -11.33 1.61
C LEU A 305 9.63 -12.80 1.16
N ARG A 306 9.82 -13.06 -0.13
CA ARG A 306 10.07 -14.43 -0.63
C ARG A 306 11.37 -15.02 -0.08
N ALA A 307 12.45 -14.24 -0.07
CA ALA A 307 13.71 -14.69 0.52
C ALA A 307 13.58 -14.98 2.01
N LEU A 308 12.86 -14.13 2.76
CA LEU A 308 12.52 -14.36 4.16
C LEU A 308 11.71 -15.65 4.32
N ALA A 309 10.72 -15.88 3.45
CA ALA A 309 9.91 -17.08 3.48
C ALA A 309 10.75 -18.35 3.25
N ASP A 310 11.65 -18.31 2.26
CA ASP A 310 12.51 -19.44 1.91
C ASP A 310 13.55 -19.74 3.00
N GLN A 311 14.11 -18.70 3.62
CA GLN A 311 15.08 -18.85 4.73
C GLN A 311 14.42 -19.34 6.02
N SER A 312 13.17 -18.93 6.26
CA SER A 312 12.44 -19.30 7.47
C SER A 312 11.80 -20.67 7.37
N ALA A 313 11.63 -21.24 6.18
CA ALA A 313 10.97 -22.55 6.01
C ALA A 313 11.72 -23.66 6.80
N PRO A 314 11.01 -24.44 7.63
CA PRO A 314 11.61 -25.60 8.28
C PRO A 314 11.98 -26.65 7.23
N ILE A 315 13.11 -27.33 7.46
CA ILE A 315 13.62 -28.38 6.54
C ILE A 315 13.03 -29.73 6.93
N GLY A 316 12.67 -29.87 8.21
CA GLY A 316 12.23 -31.13 8.82
C GLY A 316 13.42 -31.88 9.42
N SER A 317 13.21 -32.40 10.62
CA SER A 317 14.20 -33.14 11.41
C SER A 317 14.77 -34.37 10.65
N ALA A 318 13.98 -35.02 9.80
CA ALA A 318 14.38 -36.19 9.03
C ALA A 318 15.56 -35.93 8.07
N ALA A 319 15.71 -34.69 7.60
CA ALA A 319 16.83 -34.30 6.74
C ALA A 319 18.19 -34.41 7.45
N PHE A 320 18.21 -34.46 8.79
CA PHE A 320 19.41 -34.54 9.61
C PHE A 320 19.83 -35.98 9.96
N VAL A 321 19.02 -36.99 9.63
CA VAL A 321 19.35 -38.41 9.84
C VAL A 321 20.69 -38.81 9.21
N PRO A 322 21.01 -38.44 7.95
CA PRO A 322 22.34 -38.72 7.37
C PRO A 322 23.47 -38.02 8.13
N GLY A 323 23.19 -36.89 8.79
CA GLY A 323 24.15 -36.16 9.62
C GLY A 323 24.57 -36.94 10.88
N CYS A 324 23.72 -37.82 11.39
CA CYS A 324 24.05 -38.69 12.52
C CYS A 324 25.12 -39.72 12.13
N ARG A 325 24.98 -40.35 10.95
CA ARG A 325 25.96 -41.31 10.43
C ARG A 325 27.28 -40.65 10.01
N ARG A 326 27.25 -39.40 9.55
CA ARG A 326 28.49 -38.67 9.24
C ARG A 326 29.32 -38.36 10.49
N ARG A 327 28.67 -37.99 11.61
CA ARG A 327 29.33 -37.67 12.89
C ARG A 327 29.75 -38.93 13.66
N CYS A 328 28.94 -39.98 13.59
CA CYS A 328 29.24 -41.29 14.18
C CYS A 328 29.11 -42.39 13.10
N PRO A 329 30.18 -42.60 12.30
CA PRO A 329 30.17 -43.56 11.20
C PRO A 329 30.13 -45.00 11.71
N ASP A 330 29.60 -45.90 10.88
CA ASP A 330 29.49 -47.32 11.21
C ASP A 330 30.88 -47.96 11.37
N GLU A 331 31.89 -47.47 10.65
CA GLU A 331 33.29 -47.89 10.78
C GLU A 331 33.82 -47.67 12.20
N LEU A 332 33.56 -46.49 12.79
CA LEU A 332 33.97 -46.17 14.16
C LEU A 332 33.28 -47.09 15.17
N LEU A 333 31.99 -47.37 14.98
CA LEU A 333 31.28 -48.31 15.84
C LEU A 333 31.84 -49.73 15.69
N ASN A 334 32.15 -50.17 14.47
CA ASN A 334 32.71 -51.50 14.22
C ASN A 334 34.08 -51.66 14.91
N GLU A 335 34.93 -50.64 14.88
CA GLU A 335 36.22 -50.63 15.60
C GLU A 335 36.03 -50.77 17.13
N LEU A 336 35.02 -50.11 17.70
CA LEU A 336 34.74 -50.19 19.14
C LEU A 336 34.10 -51.54 19.55
N HIS A 337 33.31 -52.16 18.66
CA HIS A 337 32.68 -53.46 18.90
C HIS A 337 33.67 -54.63 18.76
N ALA A 338 34.72 -54.47 17.95
CA ALA A 338 35.76 -55.45 17.74
C ALA A 338 37.16 -54.83 17.91
N PRO A 339 37.50 -54.37 19.13
CA PRO A 339 38.76 -53.66 19.36
C PRO A 339 39.96 -54.59 19.19
N PRO A 340 41.10 -54.08 18.70
CA PRO A 340 42.30 -54.89 18.54
C PRO A 340 42.82 -55.40 19.89
N GLU A 341 43.33 -56.62 19.91
CA GLU A 341 43.97 -57.16 21.11
C GLU A 341 45.29 -56.45 21.44
N PHE A 342 45.66 -56.43 22.73
CA PHE A 342 46.97 -55.91 23.14
C PHE A 342 48.12 -56.72 22.49
N PRO A 343 49.19 -56.07 21.99
CA PRO A 343 50.29 -56.75 21.32
C PRO A 343 50.87 -57.89 22.16
N ARG A 344 50.84 -59.12 21.62
CA ARG A 344 51.37 -60.32 22.29
C ARG A 344 52.91 -60.44 22.21
N GLY A 345 53.58 -59.63 21.38
CA GLY A 345 55.03 -59.67 21.12
C GLY A 345 55.84 -58.54 21.78
N LEU A 346 56.97 -58.92 22.41
CA LEU A 346 58.00 -58.10 23.11
C LEU A 346 57.67 -57.68 24.57
N LEU A 347 57.56 -58.68 25.45
CA LEU A 347 57.18 -58.52 26.85
C LEU A 347 58.32 -58.30 27.88
N ASN A 348 59.54 -57.89 27.52
CA ASN A 348 60.64 -57.82 28.52
C ASN A 348 61.39 -56.48 28.67
N ARG A 349 60.86 -55.34 28.17
CA ARG A 349 61.44 -54.01 28.46
C ARG A 349 60.36 -52.94 28.63
N PHE A 350 60.45 -52.17 29.72
CA PHE A 350 59.54 -51.07 30.06
C PHE A 350 59.30 -50.06 28.92
N VAL A 351 60.33 -49.79 28.10
CA VAL A 351 60.25 -48.90 26.92
C VAL A 351 59.31 -49.44 25.84
N PHE A 352 59.30 -50.76 25.61
CA PHE A 352 58.39 -51.39 24.67
C PHE A 352 56.95 -51.38 25.19
N TRP A 353 56.75 -51.57 26.50
CA TRP A 353 55.42 -51.48 27.10
C TRP A 353 54.78 -50.10 26.93
N ARG A 354 55.53 -49.01 27.17
CA ARG A 354 55.01 -47.64 26.95
C ARG A 354 54.61 -47.42 25.50
N ARG A 355 55.42 -47.90 24.55
CA ARG A 355 55.12 -47.80 23.12
C ARG A 355 53.94 -48.67 22.69
N SER A 356 53.83 -49.91 23.20
CA SER A 356 52.71 -50.82 22.94
C SER A 356 51.40 -50.29 23.53
N ARG A 357 51.43 -49.70 24.73
CA ARG A 357 50.26 -49.05 25.34
C ARG A 357 49.86 -47.78 24.56
N ALA A 358 50.82 -46.97 24.12
CA ALA A 358 50.53 -45.78 23.31
C ALA A 358 49.90 -46.16 21.95
N TRP A 359 50.50 -47.13 21.24
CA TRP A 359 49.94 -47.67 20.02
C TRP A 359 48.54 -48.25 20.24
N TRP A 360 48.36 -49.05 21.29
CA TRP A 360 47.05 -49.65 21.56
C TRP A 360 46.00 -48.60 21.90
N ARG A 361 46.35 -47.54 22.65
CA ARG A 361 45.48 -46.38 22.89
C ARG A 361 45.01 -45.73 21.60
N GLU A 362 45.93 -45.52 20.64
CA GLU A 362 45.59 -44.95 19.33
C GLU A 362 44.62 -45.85 18.56
N GLN A 363 44.73 -47.17 18.70
CA GLN A 363 43.92 -48.15 17.97
C GLN A 363 42.55 -48.43 18.60
N LEU A 364 42.30 -48.01 19.85
CA LEU A 364 41.00 -48.21 20.52
C LEU A 364 39.97 -47.13 20.18
N SER A 365 40.33 -46.12 19.37
CA SER A 365 39.43 -45.07 18.85
C SER A 365 38.56 -44.34 19.91
N LEU A 366 38.95 -44.35 21.19
CA LEU A 366 38.20 -43.72 22.30
C LEU A 366 38.12 -42.19 22.19
N GLY A 367 39.17 -41.54 21.64
CA GLY A 367 39.18 -40.11 21.37
C GLY A 367 38.15 -39.72 20.29
N PRO A 368 38.24 -40.29 19.07
CA PRO A 368 37.23 -40.13 18.03
C PRO A 368 35.80 -40.43 18.51
N ALA A 369 35.61 -41.47 19.33
CA ALA A 369 34.30 -41.82 19.91
C ALA A 369 33.73 -40.72 20.82
N ARG A 370 34.58 -40.06 21.62
CA ARG A 370 34.18 -38.92 22.46
C ARG A 370 33.79 -37.71 21.61
N THR A 371 34.58 -37.40 20.59
CA THR A 371 34.25 -36.31 19.65
C THR A 371 32.92 -36.58 18.95
N ALA A 372 32.71 -37.80 18.44
CA ALA A 372 31.46 -38.19 17.81
C ALA A 372 30.24 -38.06 18.74
N LEU A 373 30.39 -38.44 20.03
CA LEU A 373 29.34 -38.29 21.03
C LEU A 373 28.96 -36.81 21.26
N ASP A 374 29.95 -35.94 21.42
CA ASP A 374 29.73 -34.50 21.65
C ASP A 374 29.19 -33.80 20.39
N GLU A 375 29.62 -34.21 19.20
CA GLU A 375 29.08 -33.73 17.93
C GLU A 375 27.63 -34.17 17.69
N LEU A 376 27.27 -35.40 18.07
CA LEU A 376 25.88 -35.89 18.02
C LEU A 376 24.98 -35.12 19.00
N ARG A 377 25.48 -34.82 20.20
CA ARG A 377 24.76 -33.99 21.17
C ARG A 377 24.52 -32.59 20.63
N THR A 378 25.56 -31.94 20.10
CA THR A 378 25.45 -30.62 19.47
C THR A 378 24.42 -30.63 18.34
N LEU A 379 24.42 -31.68 17.50
CA LEU A 379 23.44 -31.83 16.41
C LEU A 379 22.01 -31.97 16.96
N LEU A 380 21.81 -32.76 18.02
CA LEU A 380 20.51 -32.92 18.67
C LEU A 380 20.00 -31.57 19.23
N GLU A 381 20.85 -30.83 19.93
CA GLU A 381 20.51 -29.51 20.49
C GLU A 381 20.16 -28.50 19.38
N GLN A 382 20.90 -28.50 18.27
CA GLN A 382 20.61 -27.68 17.10
C GLN A 382 19.25 -28.00 16.46
N VAL A 383 18.97 -29.28 16.19
CA VAL A 383 17.69 -29.70 15.58
C VAL A 383 16.52 -29.46 16.53
N ALA A 384 16.73 -29.67 17.83
CA ALA A 384 15.71 -29.41 18.83
C ALA A 384 15.34 -27.92 18.93
N ALA A 385 16.33 -27.03 18.80
CA ALA A 385 16.07 -25.60 18.72
C ALA A 385 15.41 -25.22 17.38
N SER A 386 16.04 -25.55 16.25
CA SER A 386 15.69 -24.97 14.94
C SER A 386 14.49 -25.62 14.26
N GLU A 387 14.31 -26.94 14.42
CA GLU A 387 13.27 -27.69 13.71
C GLU A 387 12.10 -28.02 14.62
N TRP A 388 12.30 -28.27 15.92
CA TRP A 388 11.20 -28.59 16.82
C TRP A 388 10.66 -27.36 17.57
N THR A 389 11.50 -26.72 18.39
CA THR A 389 11.07 -25.60 19.26
C THR A 389 10.65 -24.38 18.45
N LEU A 390 11.40 -24.06 17.40
CA LEU A 390 11.11 -22.94 16.49
C LEU A 390 10.30 -23.36 15.25
N GLY A 391 10.01 -24.66 15.08
CA GLY A 391 9.41 -25.18 13.84
C GLY A 391 8.10 -24.49 13.47
N GLU A 392 7.17 -24.38 14.42
CA GLU A 392 5.88 -23.70 14.22
C GLU A 392 6.06 -22.22 13.89
N ALA A 393 6.88 -21.49 14.67
CA ALA A 393 7.17 -20.08 14.43
C ALA A 393 7.83 -19.83 13.06
N ARG A 394 8.71 -20.75 12.63
CA ARG A 394 9.40 -20.73 11.34
C ARG A 394 8.46 -21.01 10.17
N MET A 395 7.60 -22.02 10.30
CA MET A 395 6.53 -22.29 9.34
C MET A 395 5.60 -21.09 9.22
N HIS A 396 5.13 -20.56 10.35
CA HIS A 396 4.27 -19.39 10.40
C HIS A 396 4.91 -18.16 9.72
N THR A 397 6.18 -17.87 10.03
CA THR A 397 6.93 -16.80 9.36
C THR A 397 7.02 -17.03 7.86
N SER A 398 7.30 -18.27 7.43
CA SER A 398 7.39 -18.63 6.02
C SER A 398 6.07 -18.39 5.29
N ASP A 399 4.97 -18.87 5.86
CA ASP A 399 3.65 -18.77 5.26
C ASP A 399 3.09 -17.35 5.28
N ALA A 400 3.28 -16.61 6.38
CA ALA A 400 2.91 -15.21 6.46
C ALA A 400 3.68 -14.36 5.44
N ALA A 401 5.01 -14.49 5.38
CA ALA A 401 5.83 -13.75 4.41
C ALA A 401 5.48 -14.11 2.96
N ARG A 402 5.24 -15.39 2.66
CA ARG A 402 4.80 -15.86 1.33
C ARG A 402 3.42 -15.31 0.96
N THR A 403 2.49 -15.29 1.91
CA THR A 403 1.12 -14.78 1.72
C THR A 403 1.12 -13.28 1.45
N VAL A 404 1.86 -12.49 2.22
CA VAL A 404 2.02 -11.05 1.99
C VAL A 404 2.71 -10.78 0.66
N ALA A 405 3.77 -11.54 0.32
CA ALA A 405 4.44 -11.41 -0.97
C ALA A 405 3.50 -11.70 -2.16
N ALA A 406 2.61 -12.70 -2.03
CA ALA A 406 1.61 -13.02 -3.03
C ALA A 406 0.57 -11.90 -3.17
N ALA A 407 0.01 -11.43 -2.06
CA ALA A 407 -0.95 -10.32 -2.06
C ALA A 407 -0.37 -9.04 -2.68
N LEU A 408 0.86 -8.66 -2.31
CA LEU A 408 1.57 -7.53 -2.91
C LEU A 408 1.81 -7.72 -4.41
N SER A 409 2.17 -8.93 -4.85
CA SER A 409 2.37 -9.21 -6.28
C SER A 409 1.09 -9.04 -7.08
N GLU A 410 -0.05 -9.50 -6.54
CA GLU A 410 -1.37 -9.37 -7.15
C GLU A 410 -1.81 -7.91 -7.24
N ILE A 411 -1.65 -7.16 -6.14
CA ILE A 411 -1.88 -5.71 -6.10
C ILE A 411 -1.04 -5.00 -7.18
N CYS A 412 0.26 -5.28 -7.26
CA CYS A 412 1.15 -4.66 -8.24
C CYS A 412 0.72 -4.93 -9.68
N ALA A 413 0.34 -6.17 -9.98
CA ALA A 413 -0.13 -6.56 -11.30
C ALA A 413 -1.44 -5.83 -11.66
N GLN A 414 -2.41 -5.80 -10.74
CA GLN A 414 -3.71 -5.17 -10.98
C GLN A 414 -3.60 -3.64 -11.13
N VAL A 415 -2.81 -2.98 -10.27
CA VAL A 415 -2.57 -1.54 -10.36
C VAL A 415 -1.88 -1.20 -11.67
N SER A 416 -0.81 -1.92 -12.03
CA SER A 416 -0.07 -1.66 -13.27
C SER A 416 -0.96 -1.85 -14.52
N ALA A 417 -1.77 -2.91 -14.57
CA ALA A 417 -2.71 -3.15 -15.67
C ALA A 417 -3.74 -2.01 -15.78
N THR A 418 -4.33 -1.61 -14.65
CA THR A 418 -5.35 -0.55 -14.60
C THR A 418 -4.79 0.81 -15.04
N LEU A 419 -3.60 1.17 -14.56
CA LEU A 419 -2.94 2.42 -14.97
C LEU A 419 -2.55 2.40 -16.45
N THR A 420 -2.17 1.25 -16.99
CA THR A 420 -1.91 1.09 -18.43
C THR A 420 -3.18 1.33 -19.26
N ASP A 421 -4.34 0.86 -18.79
CA ASP A 421 -5.64 1.16 -19.42
C ASP A 421 -5.98 2.65 -19.35
N TRP A 422 -5.75 3.29 -18.20
CA TRP A 422 -6.01 4.72 -18.04
C TRP A 422 -5.10 5.57 -18.92
N SER A 423 -3.82 5.23 -19.04
CA SER A 423 -2.87 5.89 -19.94
C SER A 423 -3.34 5.88 -21.39
N ARG A 424 -3.80 4.71 -21.87
CA ARG A 424 -4.39 4.58 -23.22
C ARG A 424 -5.64 5.43 -23.41
N ALA A 425 -6.50 5.52 -22.39
CA ALA A 425 -7.72 6.33 -22.46
C ALA A 425 -7.41 7.84 -22.53
N GLU A 426 -6.44 8.32 -21.73
CA GLU A 426 -6.01 9.73 -21.72
C GLU A 426 -5.32 10.14 -23.03
N ALA A 427 -4.44 9.29 -23.56
CA ALA A 427 -3.77 9.55 -24.84
C ALA A 427 -4.77 9.74 -26.01
N GLY A 428 -5.94 9.08 -25.95
CA GLY A 428 -7.01 9.26 -26.92
C GLY A 428 -7.78 10.59 -26.81
N GLN A 429 -7.67 11.30 -25.68
CA GLN A 429 -8.40 12.54 -25.40
C GLN A 429 -7.60 13.81 -25.74
N ALA A 430 -6.29 13.71 -25.98
CA ALA A 430 -5.39 14.83 -26.27
C ALA A 430 -5.78 15.66 -27.53
N ALA A 431 -6.69 15.16 -28.37
CA ALA A 431 -7.12 15.83 -29.60
C ALA A 431 -8.22 16.90 -29.41
N ALA A 432 -8.81 17.07 -28.22
CA ALA A 432 -9.98 17.94 -28.03
C ALA A 432 -9.92 18.75 -26.73
N GLY A 433 -9.37 19.98 -26.78
CA GLY A 433 -9.45 20.92 -25.67
C GLY A 433 -9.24 22.37 -26.13
N PRO A 434 -10.15 23.31 -25.83
CA PRO A 434 -10.00 24.70 -26.22
C PRO A 434 -9.03 25.48 -25.33
N ALA A 435 -8.38 26.48 -25.93
CA ALA A 435 -7.37 27.36 -25.34
C ALA A 435 -7.97 28.31 -24.28
N LEU A 436 -7.94 27.90 -23.01
CA LEU A 436 -7.96 28.82 -21.87
C LEU A 436 -6.52 29.22 -21.53
N ASP A 437 -6.35 30.39 -20.90
CA ASP A 437 -5.06 30.93 -20.45
C ASP A 437 -4.17 29.85 -19.80
N GLU A 438 -3.07 29.51 -20.47
CA GLU A 438 -2.35 28.25 -20.32
C GLU A 438 -1.32 28.22 -19.19
N GLU A 439 -1.14 29.28 -18.39
CA GLU A 439 0.00 29.37 -17.46
C GLU A 439 0.01 28.21 -16.45
N VAL A 440 -1.14 27.91 -15.84
CA VAL A 440 -1.25 26.85 -14.82
C VAL A 440 -1.10 25.47 -15.47
N THR A 441 -1.67 25.25 -16.65
CA THR A 441 -1.54 24.01 -17.43
C THR A 441 -0.09 23.78 -17.88
N VAL A 442 0.60 24.80 -18.37
CA VAL A 442 2.02 24.75 -18.77
C VAL A 442 2.91 24.46 -17.56
N ARG A 443 2.67 25.13 -16.42
CA ARG A 443 3.40 24.86 -15.18
C ARG A 443 3.17 23.43 -14.69
N LEU A 444 1.97 22.88 -14.83
CA LEU A 444 1.69 21.47 -14.51
C LEU A 444 2.45 20.52 -15.45
N ARG A 445 2.48 20.82 -16.75
CA ARG A 445 3.24 20.06 -17.76
C ARG A 445 4.73 20.04 -17.44
N ASP A 446 5.32 21.20 -17.14
CA ASP A 446 6.74 21.34 -16.78
C ASP A 446 7.10 20.61 -15.47
N ARG A 447 6.09 20.25 -14.66
CA ARG A 447 6.23 19.56 -13.38
C ARG A 447 5.68 18.13 -13.40
N GLY A 448 5.60 17.49 -14.57
CA GLY A 448 5.14 16.10 -14.72
C GLY A 448 5.82 15.09 -13.78
N GLY A 449 7.09 15.30 -13.43
CA GLY A 449 7.79 14.48 -12.43
C GLY A 449 7.20 14.57 -11.01
N GLN A 450 6.73 15.75 -10.59
CA GLN A 450 6.08 15.93 -9.28
C GLN A 450 4.68 15.33 -9.27
N LEU A 451 3.95 15.43 -10.40
CA LEU A 451 2.67 14.75 -10.59
C LEU A 451 2.81 13.23 -10.40
N ARG A 452 3.83 12.62 -11.00
CA ARG A 452 4.14 11.20 -10.83
C ARG A 452 4.37 10.84 -9.36
N GLU A 453 5.11 11.65 -8.60
CA GLU A 453 5.38 11.38 -7.19
C GLU A 453 4.12 11.47 -6.32
N VAL A 454 3.22 12.42 -6.63
CA VAL A 454 1.93 12.54 -5.94
C VAL A 454 1.06 11.29 -6.20
N ILE A 455 0.93 10.89 -7.47
CA ILE A 455 0.15 9.69 -7.83
C ILE A 455 0.76 8.43 -7.21
N THR A 456 2.09 8.32 -7.21
CA THR A 456 2.78 7.19 -6.56
C THR A 456 2.51 7.17 -5.06
N GLY A 457 2.60 8.32 -4.38
CA GLY A 457 2.33 8.43 -2.94
C GLY A 457 0.90 8.02 -2.59
N ASP A 458 -0.09 8.50 -3.36
CA ASP A 458 -1.49 8.13 -3.17
C ASP A 458 -1.71 6.62 -3.31
N LEU A 459 -1.11 5.99 -4.32
CA LEU A 459 -1.25 4.54 -4.51
C LEU A 459 -0.50 3.73 -3.46
N LEU A 460 0.65 4.19 -2.94
CA LEU A 460 1.33 3.52 -1.82
C LEU A 460 0.53 3.61 -0.51
N ASP A 461 -0.15 4.75 -0.27
CA ASP A 461 -1.11 4.88 0.83
C ASP A 461 -2.28 3.89 0.66
N ALA A 462 -2.78 3.74 -0.58
CA ALA A 462 -3.82 2.75 -0.88
C ALA A 462 -3.36 1.31 -0.64
N VAL A 463 -2.11 0.96 -1.01
CA VAL A 463 -1.52 -0.37 -0.72
C VAL A 463 -1.55 -0.67 0.78
N THR A 464 -1.16 0.30 1.61
CA THR A 464 -1.20 0.16 3.08
C THR A 464 -2.63 -0.15 3.55
N GLY A 465 -3.62 0.58 3.03
CA GLY A 465 -5.03 0.34 3.35
C GLY A 465 -5.57 -1.00 2.83
N TRP A 466 -5.09 -1.50 1.70
CA TRP A 466 -5.50 -2.81 1.15
C TRP A 466 -4.95 -3.99 1.97
N LEU A 467 -3.75 -3.84 2.55
CA LEU A 467 -3.14 -4.87 3.39
C LEU A 467 -3.64 -4.85 4.84
N ASP A 468 -4.23 -3.76 5.32
CA ASP A 468 -4.63 -3.62 6.73
C ASP A 468 -5.51 -4.79 7.24
N PRO A 469 -6.52 -5.29 6.49
CA PRO A 469 -7.32 -6.44 6.91
C PRO A 469 -6.58 -7.78 6.89
N ALA A 470 -5.41 -7.87 6.23
CA ALA A 470 -4.61 -9.09 6.18
C ALA A 470 -3.90 -9.37 7.50
N TRP A 471 -3.50 -8.33 8.25
CA TRP A 471 -2.68 -8.51 9.45
C TRP A 471 -3.38 -9.33 10.53
N PRO A 472 -4.64 -9.05 10.92
CA PRO A 472 -5.34 -9.89 11.88
C PRO A 472 -5.54 -11.32 11.39
N ALA A 473 -5.81 -11.54 10.10
CA ALA A 473 -5.94 -12.90 9.55
C ALA A 473 -4.63 -13.69 9.66
N LEU A 474 -3.49 -13.03 9.39
CA LEU A 474 -2.17 -13.63 9.57
C LEU A 474 -1.92 -13.98 11.04
N GLU A 475 -2.24 -13.11 12.01
CA GLU A 475 -2.05 -13.41 13.44
C GLU A 475 -2.76 -14.70 13.89
N HIS A 476 -3.90 -15.02 13.28
CA HIS A 476 -4.67 -16.24 13.55
C HIS A 476 -4.23 -17.45 12.70
N GLY A 477 -3.34 -17.27 11.72
CA GLY A 477 -2.91 -18.32 10.80
C GLY A 477 -3.87 -18.56 9.62
N ASP A 478 -4.82 -17.66 9.38
CA ASP A 478 -5.86 -17.76 8.35
C ASP A 478 -5.36 -17.23 6.99
N TYR A 479 -4.33 -17.85 6.43
CA TYR A 479 -3.64 -17.36 5.22
C TYR A 479 -4.54 -17.24 3.98
N ARG A 480 -5.59 -18.06 3.88
CA ARG A 480 -6.54 -18.04 2.75
C ARG A 480 -7.42 -16.79 2.77
N ASP A 481 -7.72 -16.26 3.94
CA ASP A 481 -8.63 -15.11 4.09
C ASP A 481 -7.95 -13.80 3.70
N VAL A 482 -6.61 -13.75 3.69
CA VAL A 482 -5.83 -12.60 3.23
C VAL A 482 -6.14 -12.21 1.78
N GLN A 483 -6.30 -13.20 0.90
CA GLN A 483 -6.61 -12.96 -0.51
C GLN A 483 -8.10 -12.71 -0.75
N ALA A 484 -8.96 -13.06 0.21
CA ALA A 484 -10.41 -12.96 0.04
C ALA A 484 -10.83 -11.49 -0.19
N GLY A 485 -11.37 -11.23 -1.39
CA GLY A 485 -11.89 -9.91 -1.75
C GLY A 485 -10.83 -8.81 -1.92
N LEU A 486 -9.54 -9.16 -2.03
CA LEU A 486 -8.47 -8.20 -2.32
C LEU A 486 -8.68 -7.53 -3.67
N GLU A 487 -8.87 -8.31 -4.74
CA GLU A 487 -9.12 -7.82 -6.11
C GLU A 487 -10.24 -6.77 -6.17
N ARG A 488 -11.37 -7.05 -5.51
CA ARG A 488 -12.53 -6.16 -5.46
C ARG A 488 -12.23 -4.85 -4.72
N ARG A 489 -11.46 -4.92 -3.62
CA ARG A 489 -11.07 -3.73 -2.85
C ARG A 489 -10.15 -2.84 -3.68
N VAL A 490 -9.15 -3.43 -4.35
CA VAL A 490 -8.24 -2.71 -5.25
C VAL A 490 -9.03 -2.04 -6.38
N ASP A 491 -9.90 -2.77 -7.08
CA ASP A 491 -10.70 -2.24 -8.18
C ASP A 491 -11.61 -1.07 -7.74
N GLU A 492 -12.32 -1.23 -6.61
CA GLU A 492 -13.19 -0.18 -6.08
C GLU A 492 -12.41 1.08 -5.69
N THR A 493 -11.27 0.94 -5.00
CA THR A 493 -10.41 2.08 -4.65
C THR A 493 -9.84 2.76 -5.89
N LEU A 494 -9.40 2.01 -6.90
CA LEU A 494 -8.90 2.58 -8.15
C LEU A 494 -10.01 3.32 -8.92
N ARG A 495 -11.24 2.78 -8.97
CA ARG A 495 -12.40 3.48 -9.55
C ARG A 495 -12.70 4.79 -8.82
N GLN A 496 -12.66 4.78 -7.49
CA GLN A 496 -12.82 6.00 -6.67
C GLN A 496 -11.69 7.01 -6.92
N TYR A 497 -10.45 6.52 -7.05
CA TYR A 497 -9.31 7.38 -7.33
C TYR A 497 -9.37 8.02 -8.71
N ARG A 498 -9.80 7.26 -9.73
CA ARG A 498 -10.03 7.79 -11.08
C ARG A 498 -11.06 8.92 -11.06
N TYR A 499 -12.17 8.70 -10.34
CA TYR A 499 -13.19 9.72 -10.15
C TYR A 499 -12.63 10.95 -9.42
N HIS A 500 -11.82 10.74 -8.39
CA HIS A 500 -11.15 11.81 -7.64
C HIS A 500 -10.23 12.66 -8.54
N LEU A 501 -9.35 12.02 -9.33
CA LEU A 501 -8.47 12.74 -10.25
C LEU A 501 -9.25 13.55 -11.29
N ALA A 502 -10.35 13.01 -11.81
CA ALA A 502 -11.18 13.70 -12.79
C ALA A 502 -11.91 14.92 -12.19
N HIS A 503 -12.43 14.84 -10.96
CA HIS A 503 -13.34 15.88 -10.42
C HIS A 503 -12.71 16.78 -9.36
N ARG A 504 -11.78 16.26 -8.58
CA ARG A 504 -11.08 16.99 -7.51
C ARG A 504 -9.66 17.37 -7.92
N GLY A 505 -9.05 16.60 -8.83
CA GLY A 505 -7.69 16.79 -9.33
C GLY A 505 -6.61 16.43 -8.31
N VAL A 506 -5.36 16.68 -8.65
CA VAL A 506 -4.18 16.20 -7.90
C VAL A 506 -3.81 17.07 -6.71
N GLN A 507 -4.34 18.27 -6.64
CA GLN A 507 -4.16 19.21 -5.53
C GLN A 507 -4.95 18.81 -4.28
N GLU A 508 -6.07 18.10 -4.44
CA GLU A 508 -6.86 17.60 -3.32
C GLU A 508 -6.39 16.18 -2.99
N LYS A 509 -6.24 15.90 -1.70
CA LYS A 509 -5.86 14.58 -1.22
C LYS A 509 -7.04 13.60 -1.31
N PRO A 510 -6.86 12.36 -1.81
CA PRO A 510 -7.92 11.36 -1.79
C PRO A 510 -8.26 10.94 -0.36
N GLU A 511 -9.45 10.38 -0.15
CA GLU A 511 -9.95 10.02 1.19
C GLU A 511 -9.11 8.92 1.86
N PHE A 512 -8.52 8.02 1.07
CA PHE A 512 -7.60 6.99 1.55
C PHE A 512 -6.15 7.46 1.70
N GLY A 513 -5.80 8.65 1.19
CA GLY A 513 -4.44 9.16 1.28
C GLY A 513 -4.08 9.43 2.74
N THR A 514 -2.82 9.24 3.11
CA THR A 514 -2.30 9.60 4.44
C THR A 514 -1.21 10.67 4.33
N THR A 515 -0.40 10.63 3.28
CA THR A 515 0.75 11.51 3.06
C THR A 515 0.42 12.71 2.16
N ASP A 516 1.21 13.78 2.28
CA ASP A 516 1.14 14.94 1.36
C ASP A 516 1.89 14.67 0.05
N ALA A 517 2.80 13.69 0.02
CA ALA A 517 3.53 13.24 -1.17
C ALA A 517 4.23 14.30 -2.05
N GLY A 518 4.47 15.52 -1.56
CA GLY A 518 4.99 16.64 -2.36
C GLY A 518 3.89 17.43 -3.09
N ARG A 519 2.62 17.18 -2.75
CA ARG A 519 1.43 17.84 -3.27
C ARG A 519 1.42 19.31 -2.90
N GLN A 520 1.80 19.68 -1.68
CA GLN A 520 1.86 21.09 -1.29
C GLN A 520 2.88 21.86 -2.13
N ASP A 521 4.05 21.27 -2.41
CA ASP A 521 5.08 21.89 -3.27
C ASP A 521 4.58 22.06 -4.71
N LEU A 522 3.85 21.07 -5.23
CA LEU A 522 3.21 21.15 -6.54
C LEU A 522 2.17 22.28 -6.58
N VAL A 523 1.29 22.34 -5.57
CA VAL A 523 0.25 23.36 -5.45
C VAL A 523 0.86 24.76 -5.35
N ASP A 524 1.90 24.93 -4.55
CA ASP A 524 2.54 26.21 -4.35
C ASP A 524 3.21 26.71 -5.65
N ALA A 525 3.90 25.83 -6.36
CA ALA A 525 4.56 26.15 -7.62
C ALA A 525 3.59 26.46 -8.77
N VAL A 526 2.48 25.73 -8.83
CA VAL A 526 1.51 25.81 -9.93
C VAL A 526 0.50 26.94 -9.71
N TRP A 527 -0.10 27.00 -8.51
CA TRP A 527 -1.21 27.90 -8.21
C TRP A 527 -0.78 29.16 -7.47
N ARG A 528 -0.10 29.04 -6.32
CA ARG A 528 0.21 30.21 -5.46
C ARG A 528 1.19 31.17 -6.12
N GLN A 529 2.11 30.65 -6.93
CA GLN A 529 3.09 31.44 -7.67
C GLN A 529 2.58 31.92 -9.05
N SER A 530 1.34 31.63 -9.44
CA SER A 530 0.76 32.12 -10.70
C SER A 530 0.25 33.55 -10.54
N GLN A 531 0.77 34.46 -11.37
CA GLN A 531 0.25 35.82 -11.43
C GLN A 531 -1.13 35.88 -12.06
N GLN A 532 -1.47 34.97 -12.99
CA GLN A 532 -2.80 34.90 -13.57
C GLN A 532 -3.87 34.53 -12.53
N VAL A 533 -3.60 33.59 -11.63
CA VAL A 533 -4.51 33.22 -10.54
C VAL A 533 -4.77 34.41 -9.61
N VAL A 534 -3.71 35.13 -9.21
CA VAL A 534 -3.85 36.34 -8.38
C VAL A 534 -4.69 37.40 -9.09
N ARG A 535 -4.42 37.67 -10.38
CA ARG A 535 -5.20 38.63 -11.17
C ARG A 535 -6.65 38.22 -11.34
N ALA A 536 -6.93 36.93 -11.51
CA ALA A 536 -8.29 36.41 -11.66
C ALA A 536 -9.09 36.54 -10.35
N LEU A 537 -8.47 36.28 -9.19
CA LEU A 537 -9.12 36.44 -7.88
C LEU A 537 -9.30 37.91 -7.47
N GLN A 538 -8.36 38.78 -7.85
CA GLN A 538 -8.42 40.20 -7.55
C GLN A 538 -9.20 41.02 -8.59
N ALA A 539 -9.79 40.37 -9.59
CA ALA A 539 -10.53 41.05 -10.65
C ALA A 539 -11.69 41.87 -10.02
N PRO A 540 -11.76 43.20 -10.29
CA PRO A 540 -12.85 44.01 -9.79
C PRO A 540 -14.14 43.65 -10.55
N PRO A 541 -15.33 43.63 -9.90
CA PRO A 541 -16.58 43.26 -10.56
C PRO A 541 -16.87 44.09 -11.82
N GLY A 542 -16.54 45.38 -11.80
CA GLY A 542 -16.72 46.27 -12.94
C GLY A 542 -15.63 46.22 -14.02
N GLY A 543 -14.51 45.55 -13.75
CA GLY A 543 -13.35 45.52 -14.66
C GLY A 543 -13.56 44.68 -15.92
N GLN A 544 -12.52 44.60 -16.75
CA GLN A 544 -12.54 43.82 -17.98
C GLN A 544 -12.61 42.30 -17.70
N MET A 545 -13.71 41.68 -18.15
CA MET A 545 -13.98 40.25 -18.05
C MET A 545 -14.70 39.76 -19.31
N LEU A 546 -14.65 38.47 -19.61
CA LEU A 546 -15.47 37.89 -20.66
C LEU A 546 -16.92 37.85 -20.19
N GLN A 547 -17.81 38.63 -20.80
CA GLN A 547 -19.25 38.57 -20.54
C GLN A 547 -19.88 37.56 -21.50
N LEU A 548 -20.64 36.60 -21.01
CA LEU A 548 -21.28 35.56 -21.83
C LEU A 548 -22.60 36.08 -22.45
N CYS A 549 -22.47 37.12 -23.28
CA CYS A 549 -23.53 37.72 -24.07
C CYS A 549 -22.97 38.22 -25.41
N GLY A 550 -23.84 38.48 -26.39
CA GLY A 550 -23.44 39.12 -27.63
C GLY A 550 -23.21 40.63 -27.47
N ASP A 551 -22.64 41.27 -28.48
CA ASP A 551 -22.43 42.73 -28.51
C ASP A 551 -23.76 43.51 -28.39
N ARG A 552 -24.81 43.02 -29.04
CA ARG A 552 -26.15 43.63 -29.02
C ARG A 552 -26.81 43.55 -27.63
N ASP A 553 -26.44 42.54 -26.85
CA ASP A 553 -27.01 42.24 -25.54
C ASP A 553 -26.51 43.18 -24.44
N LEU A 554 -25.38 43.86 -24.64
CA LEU A 554 -24.83 44.81 -23.65
C LEU A 554 -25.82 45.93 -23.29
N SER A 555 -26.65 46.33 -24.25
CA SER A 555 -27.69 47.35 -24.05
C SER A 555 -28.74 46.94 -23.02
N LEU A 556 -28.89 45.62 -22.79
CA LEU A 556 -29.85 45.00 -21.88
C LEU A 556 -29.31 44.87 -20.45
N LEU A 557 -28.01 45.09 -20.25
CA LEU A 557 -27.35 44.94 -18.96
C LEU A 557 -27.29 46.26 -18.18
N LEU A 558 -27.31 46.16 -16.85
CA LEU A 558 -26.97 47.25 -15.95
C LEU A 558 -25.45 47.40 -15.82
N ARG A 559 -24.97 48.58 -15.41
CA ARG A 559 -23.55 48.81 -15.08
C ARG A 559 -23.19 48.41 -13.64
N GLN A 560 -24.13 47.79 -12.93
CA GLN A 560 -23.88 47.21 -11.61
C GLN A 560 -23.45 45.77 -11.77
N ALA A 561 -22.40 45.35 -11.08
CA ALA A 561 -21.86 44.00 -11.18
C ALA A 561 -21.61 43.42 -9.78
N TYR A 562 -21.99 42.17 -9.62
CA TYR A 562 -21.73 41.35 -8.43
C TYR A 562 -20.63 40.34 -8.78
N ALA A 563 -19.88 39.86 -7.79
CA ALA A 563 -18.75 38.98 -8.03
C ALA A 563 -18.71 37.83 -7.04
N VAL A 564 -18.77 36.61 -7.57
CA VAL A 564 -18.48 35.38 -6.85
C VAL A 564 -17.02 35.02 -7.12
N ARG A 565 -16.17 35.14 -6.10
CA ARG A 565 -14.78 34.73 -6.18
C ARG A 565 -14.64 33.29 -5.71
N PHE A 566 -13.88 32.49 -6.41
CA PHE A 566 -13.71 31.09 -6.05
C PHE A 566 -12.29 30.60 -6.34
N ALA A 567 -11.82 29.68 -5.51
CA ALA A 567 -10.52 29.04 -5.69
C ALA A 567 -10.53 27.63 -5.09
N PRO A 568 -9.58 26.76 -5.47
CA PRO A 568 -9.39 25.48 -4.82
C PRO A 568 -8.91 25.66 -3.38
N ARG A 569 -9.40 24.84 -2.45
CA ARG A 569 -8.96 24.84 -1.03
C ARG A 569 -7.45 24.76 -0.87
N ALA A 570 -6.77 24.00 -1.73
CA ALA A 570 -5.33 23.83 -1.70
C ALA A 570 -4.54 25.15 -1.85
N VAL A 571 -5.12 26.15 -2.51
CA VAL A 571 -4.50 27.48 -2.73
C VAL A 571 -4.71 28.43 -1.55
N ARG A 572 -5.45 28.00 -0.51
CA ARG A 572 -5.77 28.83 0.66
C ARG A 572 -4.48 29.21 1.42
N GLY A 573 -4.23 30.51 1.50
CA GLY A 573 -3.06 31.11 2.16
C GLY A 573 -3.27 32.59 2.48
N GLN A 574 -2.20 33.25 2.95
CA GLN A 574 -2.21 34.69 3.24
C GLN A 574 -2.25 35.51 1.95
N GLY A 575 -2.99 36.63 1.96
CA GLY A 575 -3.08 37.57 0.83
C GLY A 575 -4.25 37.34 -0.15
N ASN A 576 -5.07 36.31 0.08
CA ASN A 576 -6.30 36.10 -0.70
C ASN A 576 -7.37 37.16 -0.36
N PRO A 577 -8.15 37.63 -1.34
CA PRO A 577 -9.23 38.59 -1.09
C PRO A 577 -10.30 38.00 -0.15
N PRO A 578 -11.02 38.84 0.62
CA PRO A 578 -12.14 38.37 1.43
C PRO A 578 -13.28 37.86 0.53
N GLY A 579 -14.09 36.93 1.04
CA GLY A 579 -15.25 36.38 0.33
C GLY A 579 -14.92 35.38 -0.78
N VAL A 580 -13.71 34.79 -0.79
CA VAL A 580 -13.39 33.69 -1.72
C VAL A 580 -14.08 32.39 -1.25
N VAL A 581 -14.86 31.80 -2.14
CA VAL A 581 -15.47 30.48 -2.02
C VAL A 581 -14.41 29.41 -2.24
N TRP A 582 -14.18 28.56 -1.24
CA TRP A 582 -13.17 27.51 -1.29
C TRP A 582 -13.75 26.17 -1.76
N THR A 583 -13.51 25.86 -3.03
CA THR A 583 -14.02 24.67 -3.71
C THR A 583 -13.17 23.44 -3.42
N ARG A 584 -13.81 22.25 -3.45
CA ARG A 584 -13.12 20.95 -3.37
C ARG A 584 -12.55 20.50 -4.72
N SER A 585 -13.10 21.01 -5.82
CA SER A 585 -12.45 20.89 -7.13
C SER A 585 -11.26 21.80 -7.19
N GLY A 586 -10.18 21.35 -7.82
CA GLY A 586 -9.07 22.24 -8.13
C GLY A 586 -8.85 22.50 -9.60
N GLN A 587 -9.91 22.43 -10.40
CA GLN A 587 -9.81 22.75 -11.82
C GLN A 587 -9.83 24.24 -12.12
N TYR A 588 -10.45 25.07 -11.27
CA TYR A 588 -10.68 26.48 -11.59
C TYR A 588 -10.40 27.41 -10.40
N ALA A 589 -9.83 28.59 -10.71
CA ALA A 589 -9.78 29.73 -9.80
C ALA A 589 -10.12 31.02 -10.55
N GLY A 590 -10.86 31.92 -9.93
CA GLY A 590 -11.14 33.22 -10.52
C GLY A 590 -12.36 33.93 -9.95
N THR A 591 -12.93 34.79 -10.78
CA THR A 591 -14.11 35.60 -10.46
C THR A 591 -15.19 35.36 -11.51
N LEU A 592 -16.38 34.97 -11.05
CA LEU A 592 -17.62 34.97 -11.83
C LEU A 592 -18.36 36.28 -11.52
N ARG A 593 -18.49 37.11 -12.54
CA ARG A 593 -19.27 38.35 -12.54
C ARG A 593 -20.73 38.04 -12.84
N LEU A 594 -21.66 38.60 -12.07
CA LEU A 594 -23.09 38.55 -12.33
C LEU A 594 -23.57 39.98 -12.62
N VAL A 595 -24.07 40.21 -13.83
CA VAL A 595 -24.55 41.53 -14.25
C VAL A 595 -26.07 41.48 -14.40
N PRO A 596 -26.84 42.20 -13.57
CA PRO A 596 -28.29 42.19 -13.67
C PRO A 596 -28.79 42.78 -14.99
N LEU A 597 -29.95 42.31 -15.43
CA LEU A 597 -30.63 42.85 -16.59
C LEU A 597 -31.36 44.16 -16.22
N ARG A 598 -31.56 45.03 -17.20
CA ARG A 598 -32.36 46.24 -17.02
C ARG A 598 -33.82 45.89 -16.73
N PRO A 599 -34.52 46.70 -15.91
CA PRO A 599 -35.96 46.53 -15.70
C PRO A 599 -36.71 46.57 -17.05
N GLY A 600 -37.61 45.60 -17.25
CA GLY A 600 -38.40 45.48 -18.49
C GLY A 600 -37.73 44.72 -19.63
N THR A 601 -36.48 44.28 -19.48
CA THR A 601 -35.81 43.40 -20.46
C THR A 601 -36.33 41.98 -20.44
N VAL A 602 -36.72 41.49 -19.27
CA VAL A 602 -37.25 40.13 -19.11
C VAL A 602 -38.76 40.19 -19.30
N GLU A 603 -39.24 39.61 -20.40
CA GLU A 603 -40.68 39.42 -20.62
C GLU A 603 -41.17 38.23 -19.80
N GLU A 604 -42.12 38.48 -18.89
CA GLU A 604 -42.84 37.42 -18.20
C GLU A 604 -43.93 36.90 -19.13
N ASN A 605 -43.80 35.64 -19.55
CA ASN A 605 -44.77 35.05 -20.47
C ASN A 605 -46.01 34.61 -19.66
N TRP A 606 -46.99 35.50 -19.51
CA TRP A 606 -48.24 35.25 -18.77
C TRP A 606 -49.27 34.39 -19.53
N SER A 607 -49.01 34.04 -20.80
CA SER A 607 -49.92 33.22 -21.60
C SER A 607 -49.59 31.72 -21.45
N GLY A 608 -50.33 31.05 -20.57
CA GLY A 608 -50.39 29.59 -20.50
C GLY A 608 -51.25 28.93 -21.58
N ASP A 609 -51.39 29.53 -22.77
CA ASP A 609 -52.23 28.99 -23.86
C ASP A 609 -51.46 28.91 -25.19
N GLY A 610 -51.37 27.68 -25.70
CA GLY A 610 -51.08 27.29 -27.09
C GLY A 610 -49.61 26.95 -27.38
N ALA A 611 -49.22 25.73 -27.77
CA ALA A 611 -49.93 24.53 -28.23
C ALA A 611 -49.11 23.28 -27.92
#